data_AF-A0A9D1KQG8-F1
#
_entry.id   AF-A0A9D1KQG8-F1
#
_cell.length_a   1.000
_cell.length_b   1.000
_cell.length_c   1.000
_cell.angle_alpha   90.00
_cell.angle_beta   90.00
_cell.angle_gamma   90.00
#
_symmetry.space_group_name_H-M   'P 1'
#
loop_
_entity.id
_entity.type
_entity.pdbx_description
1 polymer ?
#
loop_
_entity_poly.entity_id
_entity_poly.type
_entity_poly.pdbx_seq_one_letter_code
_entity_poly.pdbx_strand_id
1 'polypeptide(L)'
;METYLKIYRWSMRMKLRMGVYTVALLFFKIIWNWINGIFSVQSVDILTIWGVCLLFAMLETVILPEGKDPTVLRTVIWIVAANIIFCGGAVLTGWFSGIPVWGTVGLVLFLELAIALMWFGDNVAMRADSVRLNRQLRQFQQQHQGKE
;
A
#
# COMPACT_ATOMS: atom_id res chain seq x y z
N MET A 1 -26.31 -8.09 -7.34
CA MET A 1 -25.78 -7.43 -6.13
C MET A 1 -24.35 -7.84 -5.79
N GLU A 2 -23.99 -9.12 -5.85
CA GLU A 2 -22.65 -9.59 -5.45
C GLU A 2 -21.50 -8.97 -6.25
N THR A 3 -21.67 -8.76 -7.56
CA THR A 3 -20.66 -8.10 -8.42
C THR A 3 -20.40 -6.65 -8.00
N TYR A 4 -21.46 -5.90 -7.66
CA TYR A 4 -21.34 -4.52 -7.17
C TYR A 4 -20.63 -4.49 -5.81
N LEU A 5 -20.96 -5.40 -4.90
CA LEU A 5 -20.30 -5.50 -3.59
C LEU A 5 -18.83 -5.91 -3.69
N LYS A 6 -18.47 -6.75 -4.68
CA LYS A 6 -17.07 -7.11 -4.99
C LYS A 6 -16.31 -5.92 -5.56
N ILE A 7 -16.87 -5.23 -6.55
CA ILE A 7 -16.25 -4.03 -7.15
C ILE A 7 -16.10 -2.91 -6.11
N TYR A 8 -17.11 -2.73 -5.25
CA TYR A 8 -17.05 -1.73 -4.19
C TYR A 8 -15.96 -2.04 -3.15
N ARG A 9 -15.88 -3.30 -2.68
CA ARG A 9 -14.80 -3.73 -1.78
C ARG A 9 -13.42 -3.56 -2.42
N TRP A 10 -13.29 -3.95 -3.68
CA TRP A 10 -12.06 -3.77 -4.45
C TRP A 10 -11.66 -2.29 -4.52
N SER A 11 -12.58 -1.41 -4.91
CA SER A 11 -12.33 0.03 -4.98
C SER A 11 -11.96 0.63 -3.63
N MET A 12 -12.61 0.23 -2.54
CA MET A 12 -12.31 0.74 -1.20
C MET A 12 -10.92 0.35 -0.73
N ARG A 13 -10.54 -0.92 -0.91
CA ARG A 13 -9.22 -1.44 -0.54
C ARG A 13 -8.11 -0.82 -1.40
N MET A 14 -8.34 -0.69 -2.71
CA MET A 14 -7.39 -0.06 -3.62
C MET A 14 -7.12 1.41 -3.24
N LYS A 15 -8.16 2.19 -2.93
CA LYS A 15 -8.01 3.58 -2.47
C LYS A 15 -7.21 3.68 -1.18
N LEU A 16 -7.44 2.77 -0.24
CA LEU A 16 -6.74 2.73 1.03
C LEU A 16 -5.23 2.46 0.84
N ARG A 17 -4.89 1.44 0.05
CA ARG A 17 -3.49 1.09 -0.28
C ARG A 17 -2.79 2.21 -1.05
N MET A 18 -3.46 2.76 -2.06
CA MET A 18 -2.98 3.92 -2.79
C MET A 18 -2.69 5.11 -1.87
N GLY A 19 -3.59 5.39 -0.92
CA GLY A 19 -3.43 6.46 0.06
C GLY A 19 -2.17 6.29 0.91
N VAL A 20 -1.91 5.06 1.39
CA VAL A 20 -0.71 4.75 2.17
C VAL A 20 0.57 5.03 1.38
N TYR A 21 0.67 4.58 0.13
CA TYR A 21 1.86 4.86 -0.70
C TYR A 21 2.03 6.35 -1.00
N THR A 22 0.93 7.05 -1.28
CA THR A 22 0.97 8.49 -1.60
C THR A 22 1.46 9.28 -0.39
N VAL A 23 0.94 9.00 0.80
CA VAL A 23 1.37 9.65 2.04
C VAL A 23 2.83 9.31 2.35
N ALA A 24 3.23 8.04 2.20
CA ALA A 24 4.61 7.62 2.43
C ALA A 24 5.60 8.36 1.50
N LEU A 25 5.34 8.41 0.20
CA LEU A 25 6.20 9.10 -0.75
C LEU A 25 6.22 10.61 -0.55
N LEU A 26 5.07 11.22 -0.25
CA LEU A 26 5.03 12.65 0.08
C LEU A 26 5.81 12.94 1.36
N PHE A 27 5.71 12.11 2.38
CA PHE A 27 6.46 12.26 3.62
C PHE A 27 7.97 12.19 3.37
N PHE A 28 8.41 11.20 2.59
CA PHE A 28 9.81 11.09 2.19
C PHE A 28 10.28 12.32 1.40
N LYS A 29 9.46 12.78 0.43
CA LYS A 29 9.75 13.98 -0.36
C LYS A 29 9.84 15.24 0.52
N ILE A 30 8.96 15.40 1.51
CA ILE A 30 8.98 16.54 2.44
C ILE A 30 10.26 16.53 3.29
N ILE A 31 10.64 15.38 3.85
CA ILE A 31 11.89 15.24 4.60
C ILE A 31 13.08 15.64 3.73
N TRP A 32 13.10 15.15 2.49
CA TRP A 32 14.18 15.46 1.58
C TRP A 32 14.23 16.95 1.20
N ASN A 33 13.07 17.54 0.92
CA ASN A 33 12.97 18.96 0.61
C ASN A 33 13.51 19.82 1.76
N TRP A 34 13.18 19.42 3.00
CA TRP A 34 13.65 20.08 4.21
C TRP A 34 15.17 19.98 4.36
N ILE A 35 15.78 18.83 4.08
CA ILE A 35 17.25 18.68 4.09
C ILE A 35 17.92 19.63 3.08
N ASN A 36 17.27 19.91 1.95
CA ASN A 36 17.78 20.84 0.94
C ASN A 36 17.38 22.30 1.20
N GLY A 37 16.71 22.59 2.32
CA GLY A 37 16.25 23.95 2.65
C GLY A 37 15.09 24.45 1.78
N ILE A 38 14.44 23.57 1.03
CA ILE A 38 13.29 23.90 0.17
C ILE A 38 12.02 23.57 0.95
N PHE A 39 11.19 24.58 1.21
CA PHE A 39 9.95 24.46 1.98
C PHE A 39 8.69 24.38 1.11
N SER A 40 8.83 24.23 -0.21
CA SER A 40 7.73 24.16 -1.17
C SER A 40 7.74 22.84 -1.93
N VAL A 41 6.61 22.11 -1.90
CA VAL A 41 6.39 20.94 -2.76
C VAL A 41 5.58 21.38 -3.97
N GLN A 42 6.09 21.12 -5.17
CA GLN A 42 5.41 21.52 -6.40
C GLN A 42 4.11 20.72 -6.57
N SER A 43 3.01 21.37 -6.95
CA SER A 43 1.71 20.70 -7.14
C SER A 43 1.76 19.59 -8.20
N VAL A 44 2.64 19.74 -9.21
CA VAL A 44 2.87 18.73 -10.25
C VAL A 44 3.46 17.45 -9.67
N ASP A 45 4.35 17.55 -8.67
CA ASP A 45 4.93 16.39 -7.99
C ASP A 45 3.85 15.62 -7.22
N ILE A 46 2.94 16.33 -6.56
CA ILE A 46 1.85 15.71 -5.80
C ILE A 46 0.94 14.92 -6.76
N LEU A 47 0.56 15.51 -7.89
CA LEU A 47 -0.30 14.87 -8.89
C LEU A 47 0.36 13.65 -9.53
N THR A 48 1.64 13.74 -9.84
CA THR A 48 2.39 12.64 -10.45
C THR A 48 2.64 11.52 -9.44
N ILE A 49 3.00 11.82 -8.19
CA ILE A 49 3.12 10.81 -7.11
C ILE A 49 1.79 10.09 -6.93
N TRP A 50 0.70 10.85 -6.84
CA TRP A 50 -0.65 10.30 -6.74
C TRP A 50 -0.97 9.38 -7.93
N GLY A 51 -0.66 9.80 -9.15
CA GLY A 51 -0.90 9.01 -10.36
C GLY A 51 -0.09 7.70 -10.41
N VAL A 52 1.18 7.74 -10.02
CA VAL A 52 2.06 6.56 -9.96
C VAL A 52 1.58 5.60 -8.86
N CYS A 53 1.19 6.11 -7.69
CA CYS A 53 0.60 5.29 -6.63
C CYS A 53 -0.72 4.64 -7.06
N LEU A 54 -1.54 5.35 -7.85
CA LEU A 54 -2.79 4.83 -8.38
C LEU A 54 -2.55 3.69 -9.36
N LEU A 55 -1.60 3.86 -10.29
CA LEU A 55 -1.20 2.80 -11.23
C LEU A 55 -0.62 1.60 -10.50
N PHE A 56 0.23 1.83 -9.50
CA PHE A 56 0.80 0.75 -8.70
C PHE A 56 -0.26 -0.01 -7.91
N ALA A 57 -1.19 0.69 -7.25
CA ALA A 57 -2.29 0.06 -6.52
C ALA A 57 -3.20 -0.78 -7.45
N MET A 58 -3.38 -0.34 -8.70
CA MET A 58 -4.09 -1.10 -9.72
C MET A 58 -3.34 -2.40 -10.06
N LEU A 59 -2.03 -2.31 -10.31
CA LEU A 59 -1.19 -3.47 -10.62
C LEU A 59 -1.07 -4.44 -9.44
N GLU A 60 -0.99 -3.91 -8.22
CA GLU A 60 -0.99 -4.71 -6.99
C GLU A 60 -2.23 -5.60 -6.90
N THR A 61 -3.41 -5.10 -7.28
CA THR A 61 -4.63 -5.92 -7.27
C THR A 61 -4.63 -7.05 -8.31
N VAL A 62 -3.82 -6.93 -9.37
CA VAL A 62 -3.60 -7.99 -10.37
C VAL A 62 -2.58 -9.01 -9.89
N ILE A 63 -1.52 -8.55 -9.23
CA ILE A 63 -0.41 -9.39 -8.74
C ILE A 63 -0.84 -10.21 -7.51
N LEU A 64 -1.64 -9.62 -6.61
CA LEU A 64 -2.22 -10.26 -5.42
C LEU A 64 -3.76 -10.31 -5.52
N PRO A 65 -4.33 -11.26 -6.30
CA PRO A 65 -5.77 -11.44 -6.37
C PRO A 65 -6.34 -11.98 -5.04
N GLU A 66 -7.51 -11.47 -4.66
CA GLU A 66 -8.18 -11.80 -3.40
C GLU A 66 -8.44 -13.32 -3.25
N GLY A 67 -8.13 -13.85 -2.06
CA GLY A 67 -8.49 -15.23 -1.68
C GLY A 67 -7.49 -16.32 -2.01
N LYS A 68 -6.28 -15.99 -2.49
CA LYS A 68 -5.17 -16.94 -2.63
C LYS A 68 -4.06 -16.61 -1.63
N ASP A 69 -3.54 -17.63 -0.96
CA ASP A 69 -2.46 -17.45 0.00
C ASP A 69 -1.26 -16.73 -0.65
N PRO A 70 -0.70 -15.72 0.03
CA PRO A 70 0.42 -14.95 -0.50
C PRO A 70 1.65 -15.87 -0.61
N THR A 71 1.87 -16.40 -1.81
CA THR A 71 3.06 -17.18 -2.13
C THR A 71 4.28 -16.26 -2.14
N VAL A 72 5.41 -16.71 -1.57
CA VAL A 72 6.66 -15.93 -1.49
C VAL A 72 7.05 -15.33 -2.85
N LEU A 73 6.87 -16.08 -3.94
CA LEU A 73 7.12 -15.63 -5.31
C LEU A 73 6.30 -14.37 -5.68
N ARG A 74 5.03 -14.30 -5.28
CA ARG A 74 4.14 -13.17 -5.58
C ARG A 74 4.50 -11.94 -4.76
N THR A 75 4.92 -12.13 -3.51
CA THR A 75 5.43 -11.03 -2.66
C THR A 75 6.72 -10.44 -3.24
N VAL A 76 7.63 -11.29 -3.73
CA VAL A 76 8.86 -10.84 -4.42
C VAL A 76 8.51 -10.07 -5.70
N ILE A 77 7.62 -10.61 -6.54
CA ILE A 77 7.16 -9.92 -7.76
C ILE A 77 6.54 -8.56 -7.44
N TRP A 78 5.76 -8.48 -6.36
CA TRP A 78 5.14 -7.24 -5.93
C TRP A 78 6.16 -6.21 -5.45
N ILE A 79 7.16 -6.59 -4.65
CA ILE A 79 8.25 -5.71 -4.21
C ILE A 79 9.07 -5.22 -5.41
N VAL A 80 9.40 -6.11 -6.34
CA VAL A 80 10.16 -5.77 -7.55
C VAL A 80 9.36 -4.81 -8.44
N ALA A 81 8.07 -5.08 -8.65
CA ALA A 81 7.18 -4.21 -9.41
C ALA A 81 7.07 -2.82 -8.77
N ALA A 82 6.97 -2.75 -7.43
CA ALA A 82 6.96 -1.50 -6.70
C ALA A 82 8.22 -0.69 -6.99
N ASN A 83 9.39 -1.28 -6.79
CA ASN A 83 10.66 -0.61 -7.02
C ASN A 83 10.81 -0.12 -8.46
N ILE A 84 10.44 -0.93 -9.46
CA ILE A 84 10.50 -0.51 -10.87
C ILE A 84 9.58 0.68 -11.15
N ILE A 85 8.35 0.66 -10.64
CA ILE A 85 7.36 1.70 -10.90
C ILE A 85 7.71 3.00 -10.19
N PHE A 86 8.18 2.92 -8.93
CA PHE A 86 8.54 4.11 -8.17
C PHE A 86 9.88 4.69 -8.60
N CYS A 87 10.91 3.87 -8.90
CA CYS A 87 12.14 4.36 -9.51
C CYS A 87 11.89 4.92 -10.91
N GLY A 88 11.11 4.23 -11.74
CA GLY A 88 10.74 4.71 -13.08
C GLY A 88 9.96 6.02 -13.02
N GLY A 89 8.98 6.11 -12.10
CA GLY A 89 8.22 7.32 -11.84
C GLY A 89 9.14 8.48 -11.44
N ALA A 90 10.01 8.26 -10.47
CA ALA A 90 10.99 9.24 -10.00
C ALA A 90 11.94 9.76 -11.10
N VAL A 91 12.41 8.88 -11.99
CA VAL A 91 13.30 9.25 -13.11
C VAL A 91 12.55 10.04 -14.18
N LEU A 92 11.36 9.58 -14.58
CA LEU A 92 10.59 10.20 -15.66
C LEU A 92 10.07 11.60 -15.31
N THR A 93 9.72 11.81 -14.05
CA THR A 93 9.12 13.06 -13.57
C THR A 93 10.14 13.99 -12.93
N GLY A 94 11.36 13.52 -12.66
CA GLY A 94 12.42 14.31 -12.05
C GLY A 94 12.08 14.76 -10.63
N TRP A 95 11.25 14.00 -9.89
CA TRP A 95 10.85 14.31 -8.50
C TRP A 95 12.01 14.62 -7.56
N PHE A 96 13.19 14.15 -7.95
CA PHE A 96 14.45 14.12 -7.24
C PHE A 96 15.60 14.64 -8.12
N SER A 97 15.32 15.58 -9.04
CA SER A 97 16.36 16.24 -9.82
C SER A 97 17.36 16.93 -8.87
N GLY A 98 18.64 16.53 -8.95
CA GLY A 98 19.70 17.02 -8.05
C GLY A 98 20.03 16.11 -6.86
N ILE A 99 19.40 14.94 -6.72
CA ILE A 99 19.67 14.01 -5.62
C ILE A 99 20.86 13.08 -5.96
N PRO A 100 21.87 12.96 -5.08
CA PRO A 100 22.93 11.96 -5.22
C PRO A 100 22.37 10.54 -5.11
N VAL A 101 23.06 9.55 -5.69
CA VAL A 101 22.65 8.13 -5.78
C VAL A 101 22.24 7.50 -4.42
N TRP A 102 22.62 8.11 -3.30
CA TRP A 102 22.19 7.70 -1.96
C TRP A 102 20.72 8.00 -1.66
N GLY A 103 20.12 9.04 -2.22
CA GLY A 103 18.70 9.37 -2.00
C GLY A 103 17.74 8.41 -2.70
N THR A 104 18.14 7.84 -3.85
CA THR A 104 17.40 6.72 -4.48
C THR A 104 17.48 5.45 -3.64
N VAL A 105 18.62 5.15 -3.02
CA VAL A 105 18.74 4.05 -2.05
C VAL A 105 17.84 4.29 -0.83
N GLY A 106 17.80 5.53 -0.32
CA GLY A 106 16.90 5.91 0.76
C GLY A 106 15.42 5.73 0.40
N LEU A 107 15.03 6.07 -0.83
CA LEU A 107 13.67 5.84 -1.33
C LEU A 107 13.32 4.36 -1.35
N VAL A 108 14.20 3.53 -1.91
CA VAL A 108 14.01 2.07 -1.99
C VAL A 108 13.82 1.48 -0.60
N LEU A 109 14.70 1.81 0.35
CA LEU A 109 14.61 1.33 1.73
C LEU A 109 13.32 1.80 2.43
N PHE A 110 12.93 3.06 2.23
CA PHE A 110 11.71 3.59 2.81
C PHE A 110 10.47 2.93 2.22
N LEU A 111 10.51 2.60 0.92
CA LEU A 111 9.43 1.92 0.23
C LEU A 111 9.29 0.45 0.67
N GLU A 112 10.42 -0.24 0.82
CA GLU A 112 10.45 -1.59 1.42
C GLU A 112 9.89 -1.58 2.84
N LEU A 113 10.23 -0.56 3.64
CA LEU A 113 9.71 -0.39 4.99
C LEU A 113 8.20 -0.10 4.99
N ALA A 114 7.71 0.74 4.07
CA ALA A 114 6.27 1.01 3.92
C ALA A 114 5.50 -0.26 3.50
N ILE A 115 6.07 -1.04 2.58
CA ILE A 115 5.54 -2.35 2.16
C ILE A 115 5.54 -3.33 3.33
N ALA A 116 6.62 -3.40 4.10
CA ALA A 116 6.72 -4.27 5.27
C ALA A 116 5.70 -3.89 6.36
N LEU A 117 5.52 -2.59 6.61
CA LEU A 117 4.51 -2.07 7.53
C LEU A 117 3.09 -2.40 7.04
N MET A 118 2.84 -2.30 5.74
CA MET A 118 1.54 -2.66 5.16
C MET A 118 1.27 -4.17 5.26
N TRP A 119 2.26 -5.00 4.99
CA TRP A 119 2.18 -6.46 5.20
C TRP A 119 1.94 -6.81 6.67
N PHE A 120 2.65 -6.14 7.59
CA PHE A 120 2.48 -6.32 9.02
C PHE A 120 1.09 -5.88 9.46
N GLY A 121 0.61 -4.72 9.00
CA GLY A 121 -0.72 -4.20 9.28
C GLY A 121 -1.82 -5.15 8.81
N ASP A 122 -1.73 -5.65 7.58
CA ASP A 122 -2.68 -6.63 7.05
C ASP A 122 -2.63 -7.94 7.84
N ASN A 123 -1.45 -8.47 8.17
CA ASN A 123 -1.32 -9.74 8.88
C ASN A 123 -1.68 -9.66 10.37
N VAL A 124 -1.50 -8.50 11.02
CA VAL A 124 -1.78 -8.31 12.46
C VAL A 124 -3.20 -7.79 12.69
N ALA A 125 -3.64 -6.76 11.96
CA ALA A 125 -4.97 -6.17 12.13
C ALA A 125 -6.07 -7.12 11.64
N MET A 126 -5.89 -7.80 10.50
CA MET A 126 -6.90 -8.77 10.04
C MET A 126 -6.95 -10.03 10.91
N ARG A 127 -5.84 -10.45 11.53
CA ARG A 127 -5.86 -11.55 12.52
C ARG A 127 -6.65 -11.15 13.76
N ALA A 128 -6.50 -9.91 14.25
CA ALA A 128 -7.24 -9.43 15.40
C ALA A 128 -8.75 -9.38 15.15
N ASP A 129 -9.18 -8.86 13.99
CA ASP A 129 -10.60 -8.81 13.62
C ASP A 129 -11.18 -10.21 13.33
N SER A 130 -10.43 -11.10 12.68
CA SER A 130 -10.88 -12.48 12.42
C SER A 130 -11.07 -13.27 13.71
N VAL A 131 -10.19 -13.09 14.71
CA VAL A 131 -10.32 -13.72 16.02
C VAL A 131 -11.55 -13.19 16.76
N ARG A 132 -11.81 -11.87 16.69
CA ARG A 132 -12.98 -11.25 17.30
C ARG A 132 -14.28 -11.72 16.66
N LEU A 133 -14.32 -11.79 15.33
CA LEU A 133 -15.48 -12.24 14.57
C LEU A 133 -15.77 -13.73 14.79
N ASN A 134 -14.74 -14.60 14.80
CA ASN A 134 -14.90 -16.01 15.14
C ASN A 134 -15.39 -16.22 16.58
N ARG A 135 -14.96 -15.37 17.51
CA ARG A 135 -15.43 -15.43 18.90
C ARG A 135 -16.90 -15.05 19.01
N GLN A 136 -17.34 -14.01 18.31
CA GLN A 136 -18.75 -13.61 18.24
C GLN A 136 -19.63 -14.66 17.56
N LEU A 137 -19.16 -15.27 16.46
CA LEU A 137 -19.87 -16.36 15.79
C LEU A 137 -20.05 -17.58 16.69
N ARG A 138 -19.00 -17.98 17.44
CA ARG A 138 -19.09 -19.07 18.41
C ARG A 138 -20.08 -18.76 19.55
N GLN A 139 -20.09 -17.53 20.04
CA GLN A 139 -21.06 -17.09 21.06
C GLN A 139 -22.50 -17.14 20.55
N PHE A 140 -22.73 -16.69 19.31
CA PHE A 140 -24.05 -16.79 18.66
C PHE A 140 -24.50 -18.24 18.46
N GLN A 141 -23.61 -19.13 18.02
CA GLN A 141 -23.92 -20.56 17.84
C GLN A 141 -24.25 -21.24 19.18
N GLN A 142 -23.49 -20.95 20.24
CA GLN A 142 -23.74 -21.50 21.57
C GLN A 142 -25.07 -21.00 22.18
N GLN A 143 -25.43 -19.74 21.95
CA GLN A 143 -26.71 -19.19 22.42
C GLN A 143 -27.93 -19.77 21.68
N HIS A 144 -27.77 -20.18 20.42
CA HIS A 144 -28.84 -20.81 19.65
C HIS A 144 -28.93 -22.33 19.87
N GLN A 145 -27.83 -23.04 20.12
CA GLN A 145 -27.84 -24.47 20.45
C GLN A 145 -28.33 -24.78 21.87
N GLY A 146 -28.29 -23.83 22.81
CA GLY A 146 -28.85 -24.00 24.17
C GLY A 146 -30.34 -23.70 24.31
N LYS A 147 -31.04 -23.44 23.20
CA LYS A 147 -32.48 -23.10 23.15
C LYS A 147 -33.35 -24.14 22.42
N GLU A 148 -32.76 -25.23 21.97
CA GLU A 148 -33.46 -26.45 21.54
C GLU A 148 -33.39 -27.50 22.66
#